data_AF-F3C9R9-F1
#
_entry.id   AF-F3C9R9-F1
#
_cell.length_a   1.000
_cell.length_b   1.000
_cell.length_c   1.000
_cell.angle_alpha   90.00
_cell.angle_beta   90.00
_cell.angle_gamma   90.00
#
_symmetry.space_group_name_H-M   'P 1'
#
loop_
_entity.id
_entity.type
_entity.pdbx_description
1 polymer ?
#
loop_
_entity_poly.entity_id
_entity_poly.type
_entity_poly.pdbx_seq_one_letter_code
_entity_poly.pdbx_strand_id
1 'polypeptide(L)'
;MSANNPLLQSYDLPPFSAIRAEHVKPAVEKILADNRAAIADILAKQGSTPTWAGLVLTMDELNDRLGAAWSPVSHLNAVCNSAELREAYESCLPALSAYSTEMGQNRALFQAYEALANGPEAATFDVGQKTILEQSLRDFRLSGIDLPPEQQKRYAEVQSKLSELGSQFSNQLLDATQAWTKLVADESALAGLTGSAKQQMAAAAKAKDLEGYLITLEFPSYYAVMTYAEDRALREEVYAAYCTRASDQGPNAGKNDNTPVMEQILDLRQELAQLLGYANFAELSLATKMAESSDQVLSFLRDLAKRSKPFAAQDLEQLKAYAAEQGCPDLQSWDSGFYGEKLREQRYSVSQEILRAYFPIDKVLGGLFAIVQRLYGIEIAEQKGFDTWHPDVRLFEIKENGQHVGRFFFDLYARANKRGG
;
A
#
# COMPACT_ATOMS: atom_id res chain seq x y z
N MET A 1 -1.50 15.30 -30.20
CA MET A 1 -1.99 14.77 -28.91
C MET A 1 -3.31 14.07 -29.17
N SER A 2 -3.39 12.77 -28.90
CA SER A 2 -4.54 11.95 -29.29
C SER A 2 -5.76 12.34 -28.43
N ALA A 3 -6.83 12.81 -29.08
CA ALA A 3 -8.14 13.04 -28.48
C ALA A 3 -8.75 11.77 -27.81
N ASN A 4 -8.10 10.61 -27.98
CA ASN A 4 -8.55 9.31 -27.51
C ASN A 4 -7.72 8.75 -26.33
N ASN A 5 -6.97 9.58 -25.59
CA ASN A 5 -6.28 9.09 -24.37
C ASN A 5 -7.34 8.78 -23.29
N PRO A 6 -7.46 7.53 -22.80
CA PRO A 6 -8.50 7.14 -21.84
C PRO A 6 -8.37 7.82 -20.48
N LEU A 7 -7.15 8.19 -20.08
CA LEU A 7 -6.88 8.90 -18.82
C LEU A 7 -7.32 10.38 -18.84
N LEU A 8 -7.67 10.90 -20.02
CA LEU A 8 -8.16 12.27 -20.18
C LEU A 8 -9.68 12.34 -20.35
N GLN A 9 -10.38 11.20 -20.34
CA GLN A 9 -11.83 11.12 -20.49
C GLN A 9 -12.50 11.04 -19.12
N SER A 10 -13.74 11.52 -19.03
CA SER A 10 -14.59 11.24 -17.88
C SER A 10 -15.09 9.80 -17.92
N TYR A 11 -15.11 9.14 -16.75
CA TYR A 11 -15.65 7.80 -16.58
C TYR A 11 -16.27 7.63 -15.21
N ASP A 12 -17.23 6.71 -15.12
CA ASP A 12 -17.81 6.25 -13.85
C ASP A 12 -16.88 5.23 -13.16
N LEU A 13 -16.38 4.25 -13.93
CA LEU A 13 -15.34 3.32 -13.49
C LEU A 13 -14.10 3.46 -14.38
N PRO A 14 -12.88 3.38 -13.82
CA PRO A 14 -11.66 3.52 -14.62
C PRO A 14 -11.61 2.48 -15.75
N PRO A 15 -11.25 2.89 -16.98
CA PRO A 15 -11.18 2.00 -18.14
C PRO A 15 -9.87 1.19 -18.13
N PHE A 16 -9.69 0.34 -17.11
CA PHE A 16 -8.45 -0.39 -16.84
C PHE A 16 -7.88 -1.14 -18.06
N SER A 17 -8.72 -1.79 -18.88
CA SER A 17 -8.22 -2.54 -20.04
C SER A 17 -7.74 -1.64 -21.19
N ALA A 18 -8.15 -0.37 -21.20
CA ALA A 18 -7.73 0.61 -22.21
C ALA A 18 -6.45 1.38 -21.80
N ILE A 19 -6.09 1.38 -20.52
CA ILE A 19 -4.90 2.09 -20.03
C ILE A 19 -3.64 1.32 -20.48
N ARG A 20 -2.75 2.02 -21.19
CA ARG A 20 -1.46 1.50 -21.67
C ARG A 20 -0.35 2.44 -21.24
N ALA A 21 0.88 1.91 -21.17
CA ALA A 21 2.06 2.67 -20.75
C ALA A 21 2.22 4.00 -21.53
N GLU A 22 2.00 3.98 -22.86
CA GLU A 22 2.10 5.16 -23.72
C GLU A 22 1.08 6.28 -23.40
N HIS A 23 0.01 5.97 -22.68
CA HIS A 23 -1.03 6.94 -22.31
C HIS A 23 -0.64 7.76 -21.07
N VAL A 24 0.18 7.19 -20.19
CA VAL A 24 0.41 7.68 -18.83
C VAL A 24 1.06 9.06 -18.85
N LYS A 25 2.31 9.15 -19.35
CA LYS A 25 3.08 10.38 -19.31
C LYS A 25 2.40 11.55 -20.05
N PRO A 26 1.88 11.37 -21.29
CA PRO A 26 1.19 12.46 -21.98
C PRO A 26 -0.08 12.95 -21.27
N ALA A 27 -0.82 12.06 -20.59
CA ALA A 27 -2.00 12.46 -19.82
C ALA A 27 -1.61 13.28 -18.60
N VAL A 28 -0.64 12.81 -17.82
CA VAL A 28 -0.15 13.49 -16.62
C VAL A 28 0.40 14.87 -16.98
N GLU A 29 1.32 14.96 -17.94
CA GLU A 29 1.92 16.25 -18.35
C GLU A 29 0.86 17.25 -18.82
N LYS A 30 -0.14 16.79 -19.58
CA LYS A 30 -1.25 17.64 -20.01
C LYS A 30 -2.09 18.13 -18.83
N ILE A 31 -2.49 17.26 -17.91
CA ILE A 31 -3.30 17.65 -16.75
C ILE A 31 -2.52 18.65 -15.88
N LEU A 32 -1.24 18.40 -15.62
CA LEU A 32 -0.41 19.31 -14.84
C LEU A 32 -0.27 20.70 -15.50
N ALA A 33 -0.13 20.75 -16.83
CA ALA A 33 -0.10 22.02 -17.56
C ALA A 33 -1.45 22.76 -17.52
N ASP A 34 -2.54 22.04 -17.77
CA ASP A 34 -3.90 22.59 -17.72
C ASP A 34 -4.23 23.12 -16.31
N ASN A 35 -3.87 22.37 -15.26
CA ASN A 35 -4.12 22.75 -13.87
C ASN A 35 -3.35 24.02 -13.49
N ARG A 36 -2.08 24.16 -13.88
CA ARG A 36 -1.32 25.41 -13.63
C ARG A 36 -2.00 26.63 -14.24
N ALA A 37 -2.48 26.51 -15.49
CA ALA A 37 -3.21 27.59 -16.15
C ALA A 37 -4.52 27.92 -15.41
N ALA A 38 -5.29 26.89 -15.02
CA ALA A 38 -6.53 27.08 -14.28
C ALA A 38 -6.30 27.74 -12.92
N ILE A 39 -5.23 27.39 -12.20
CA ILE A 39 -4.90 27.98 -10.89
C ILE A 39 -4.52 29.45 -11.04
N ALA A 40 -3.76 29.81 -12.07
CA ALA A 40 -3.48 31.22 -12.36
C ALA A 40 -4.77 32.02 -12.60
N ASP A 41 -5.72 31.45 -13.36
CA ASP A 41 -7.03 32.06 -13.61
C ASP A 41 -7.90 32.15 -12.34
N ILE A 42 -7.89 31.13 -11.49
CA ILE A 42 -8.61 31.11 -10.20
C ILE A 42 -8.10 32.26 -9.33
N LEU A 43 -6.79 32.36 -9.15
CA LEU A 43 -6.16 33.40 -8.34
C LEU A 43 -6.46 34.80 -8.89
N ALA A 44 -6.42 34.97 -10.21
CA ALA A 44 -6.74 36.25 -10.85
C ALA A 44 -8.22 36.66 -10.64
N LYS A 45 -9.15 35.70 -10.69
CA LYS A 45 -10.59 35.97 -10.55
C LYS A 45 -11.04 36.18 -9.10
N GLN A 46 -10.48 35.43 -8.16
CA GLN A 46 -10.86 35.51 -6.74
C GLN A 46 -10.30 36.77 -6.07
N GLY A 47 -9.13 37.26 -6.51
CA GLY A 47 -8.55 38.51 -6.00
C GLY A 47 -8.37 38.49 -4.48
N SER A 48 -8.74 39.59 -3.81
CA SER A 48 -8.60 39.75 -2.35
C SER A 48 -9.75 39.17 -1.52
N THR A 49 -10.82 38.69 -2.16
CA THR A 49 -12.01 38.16 -1.49
C THR A 49 -12.39 36.80 -2.07
N PRO A 50 -11.55 35.77 -1.87
CA PRO A 50 -11.85 34.42 -2.32
C PRO A 50 -13.11 33.90 -1.65
N THR A 51 -13.79 32.98 -2.34
CA THR A 51 -15.01 32.31 -1.88
C THR A 51 -14.80 30.81 -1.79
N TRP A 52 -15.63 30.12 -1.00
CA TRP A 52 -15.55 28.65 -0.93
C TRP A 52 -15.68 27.99 -2.31
N ALA A 53 -16.71 28.39 -3.07
CA ALA A 53 -16.99 27.82 -4.38
C ALA A 53 -15.91 28.19 -5.41
N GLY A 54 -15.40 29.43 -5.38
CA GLY A 54 -14.45 29.91 -6.39
C GLY A 54 -12.99 29.60 -6.11
N LEU A 55 -12.65 29.10 -4.93
CA LEU A 55 -11.30 28.67 -4.56
C LEU A 55 -11.27 27.17 -4.24
N VAL A 56 -11.94 26.75 -3.15
CA VAL A 56 -11.81 25.39 -2.61
C VAL A 56 -12.40 24.37 -3.57
N LEU A 57 -13.67 24.53 -3.97
CA LEU A 57 -14.31 23.56 -4.87
C LEU A 57 -13.61 23.48 -6.24
N THR A 58 -13.17 24.60 -6.78
CA THR A 58 -12.42 24.61 -8.04
C THR A 58 -11.05 23.93 -7.91
N MET A 59 -10.35 24.10 -6.79
CA MET A 59 -9.10 23.38 -6.53
C MET A 59 -9.35 21.87 -6.38
N ASP A 60 -10.45 21.49 -5.72
CA ASP A 60 -10.86 20.09 -5.58
C ASP A 60 -11.16 19.45 -6.95
N GLU A 61 -11.83 20.15 -7.86
CA GLU A 61 -12.07 19.67 -9.24
C GLU A 61 -10.77 19.42 -10.02
N LEU A 62 -9.77 20.31 -9.86
CA LEU A 62 -8.46 20.15 -10.51
C LEU A 62 -7.67 18.98 -9.93
N ASN A 63 -7.75 18.78 -8.61
CA ASN A 63 -7.13 17.66 -7.91
C ASN A 63 -7.82 16.34 -8.24
N ASP A 64 -9.16 16.32 -8.29
CA ASP A 64 -9.96 15.17 -8.68
C ASP A 64 -9.63 14.73 -10.10
N ARG A 65 -9.50 15.67 -11.05
CA ARG A 65 -9.08 15.34 -12.42
C ARG A 65 -7.71 14.66 -12.48
N LEU A 66 -6.74 15.14 -11.71
CA LEU A 66 -5.42 14.51 -11.63
C LEU A 66 -5.49 13.14 -10.93
N GLY A 67 -6.23 13.04 -9.83
CA GLY A 67 -6.46 11.82 -9.09
C GLY A 67 -7.15 10.74 -9.92
N ALA A 68 -8.20 11.12 -10.66
CA ALA A 68 -8.90 10.26 -11.60
C ALA A 68 -7.92 9.65 -12.59
N ALA A 69 -7.03 10.43 -13.21
CA ALA A 69 -6.04 9.92 -14.16
C ALA A 69 -4.91 9.11 -13.51
N TRP A 70 -4.39 9.53 -12.36
CA TRP A 70 -3.19 8.94 -11.76
C TRP A 70 -3.49 7.70 -10.91
N SER A 71 -4.59 7.68 -10.16
CA SER A 71 -4.93 6.57 -9.25
C SER A 71 -5.08 5.23 -9.98
N PRO A 72 -5.71 5.12 -11.16
CA PRO A 72 -5.75 3.87 -11.92
C PRO A 72 -4.37 3.40 -12.37
N VAL A 73 -3.48 4.31 -12.76
CA VAL A 73 -2.09 3.98 -13.15
C VAL A 73 -1.31 3.46 -11.95
N SER A 74 -1.37 4.16 -10.82
CA SER A 74 -0.74 3.74 -9.56
C SER A 74 -1.28 2.38 -9.09
N HIS A 75 -2.59 2.17 -9.20
CA HIS A 75 -3.23 0.91 -8.91
C HIS A 75 -2.71 -0.22 -9.80
N LEU A 76 -2.73 -0.06 -11.12
CA LEU A 76 -2.20 -1.04 -12.07
C LEU A 76 -0.73 -1.35 -11.79
N ASN A 77 0.09 -0.33 -11.47
CA ASN A 77 1.49 -0.53 -11.12
C ASN A 77 1.66 -1.42 -9.87
N ALA A 78 0.70 -1.40 -8.95
CA ALA A 78 0.71 -2.22 -7.74
C ALA A 78 0.13 -3.64 -7.93
N VAL A 79 -0.83 -3.84 -8.84
CA VAL A 79 -1.57 -5.12 -8.95
C VAL A 79 -1.38 -5.88 -10.26
N CYS A 80 -0.86 -5.22 -11.28
CA CYS A 80 -0.56 -5.75 -12.62
C CYS A 80 0.74 -5.11 -13.14
N ASN A 81 1.81 -5.16 -12.34
CA ASN A 81 3.09 -4.57 -12.69
C ASN A 81 3.67 -5.18 -13.98
N SER A 82 4.30 -4.35 -14.81
CA SER A 82 5.06 -4.77 -16.00
C SER A 82 6.23 -3.80 -16.20
N ALA A 83 7.23 -4.17 -16.99
CA ALA A 83 8.38 -3.31 -17.25
C ALA A 83 7.94 -1.98 -17.88
N GLU A 84 7.04 -2.04 -18.86
CA GLU A 84 6.54 -0.87 -19.59
C GLU A 84 5.69 0.05 -18.70
N LEU A 85 4.81 -0.52 -17.87
CA LEU A 85 4.01 0.26 -16.94
C LEU A 85 4.86 0.87 -15.82
N ARG A 86 5.86 0.13 -15.32
CA ARG A 86 6.81 0.59 -14.31
C ARG A 86 7.60 1.78 -14.82
N GLU A 87 8.17 1.69 -16.03
CA GLU A 87 8.88 2.79 -16.68
C GLU A 87 7.97 4.02 -16.86
N ALA A 88 6.75 3.81 -17.36
CA ALA A 88 5.79 4.89 -17.55
C ALA A 88 5.41 5.59 -16.22
N TYR A 89 5.17 4.80 -15.17
CA TYR A 89 4.90 5.29 -13.81
C TYR A 89 6.08 6.09 -13.26
N GLU A 90 7.29 5.53 -13.28
CA GLU A 90 8.50 6.17 -12.75
C GLU A 90 8.84 7.46 -13.49
N SER A 91 8.63 7.51 -14.82
CA SER A 91 8.87 8.71 -15.62
C SER A 91 7.99 9.91 -15.23
N CYS A 92 6.87 9.67 -14.54
CA CYS A 92 5.94 10.71 -14.09
C CYS A 92 6.24 11.21 -12.67
N LEU A 93 6.94 10.44 -11.84
CA LEU A 93 7.18 10.78 -10.43
C LEU A 93 7.85 12.15 -10.25
N PRO A 94 8.91 12.52 -11.01
CA PRO A 94 9.53 13.84 -10.85
C PRO A 94 8.56 14.99 -11.15
N ALA A 95 7.74 14.87 -12.20
CA ALA A 95 6.80 15.92 -12.58
C ALA A 95 5.66 16.06 -11.56
N LEU A 96 5.16 14.94 -11.03
CA LEU A 96 4.14 14.91 -9.97
C LEU A 96 4.67 15.48 -8.65
N SER A 97 5.88 15.08 -8.25
CA SER A 97 6.54 15.63 -7.04
C SER A 97 6.79 17.13 -7.19
N ALA A 98 7.30 17.58 -8.33
CA ALA A 98 7.51 19.00 -8.60
C ALA A 98 6.19 19.79 -8.56
N TYR A 99 5.12 19.28 -9.16
CA TYR A 99 3.81 19.91 -9.10
C TYR A 99 3.26 19.98 -7.67
N SER A 100 3.34 18.88 -6.90
CA SER A 100 2.89 18.87 -5.51
C SER A 100 3.65 19.89 -4.66
N THR A 101 4.97 19.99 -4.83
CA THR A 101 5.78 21.00 -4.13
C THR A 101 5.44 22.42 -4.59
N GLU A 102 5.27 22.63 -5.90
CA GLU A 102 4.85 23.92 -6.46
C GLU A 102 3.52 24.37 -5.84
N MET A 103 2.53 23.47 -5.73
CA MET A 103 1.25 23.79 -5.10
C MET A 103 1.39 24.09 -3.61
N GLY A 104 2.11 23.25 -2.86
CA GLY A 104 2.33 23.44 -1.43
C GLY A 104 3.21 24.64 -1.09
N GLN A 105 4.00 25.16 -2.03
CA GLN A 105 4.83 26.35 -1.87
C GLN A 105 4.31 27.57 -2.65
N ASN A 106 3.10 27.50 -3.21
CA ASN A 106 2.49 28.62 -3.91
C ASN A 106 2.00 29.68 -2.92
N ARG A 107 2.76 30.78 -2.78
CA ARG A 107 2.44 31.88 -1.84
C ARG A 107 1.10 32.54 -2.12
N ALA A 108 0.73 32.75 -3.38
CA ALA A 108 -0.53 33.39 -3.74
C ALA A 108 -1.72 32.48 -3.38
N LEU A 109 -1.58 31.17 -3.59
CA LEU A 109 -2.59 30.20 -3.17
C LEU A 109 -2.72 30.14 -1.65
N PHE A 110 -1.60 30.06 -0.92
CA PHE A 110 -1.60 30.10 0.54
C PHE A 110 -2.33 31.36 1.07
N GLN A 111 -2.01 32.53 0.52
CA GLN A 111 -2.65 33.80 0.89
C GLN A 111 -4.15 33.81 0.58
N ALA A 112 -4.58 33.19 -0.53
CA ALA A 112 -6.00 33.06 -0.86
C ALA A 112 -6.72 32.17 0.16
N TYR A 113 -6.13 31.05 0.59
CA TYR A 113 -6.68 30.22 1.65
C TYR A 113 -6.72 30.95 3.00
N GLU A 114 -5.69 31.71 3.36
CA GLU A 114 -5.68 32.53 4.57
C GLU A 114 -6.74 33.64 4.52
N ALA A 115 -6.91 34.29 3.37
CA ALA A 115 -7.92 35.33 3.17
C ALA A 115 -9.34 34.75 3.27
N LEU A 116 -9.57 33.54 2.75
CA LEU A 116 -10.84 32.84 2.88
C LEU A 116 -11.12 32.47 4.34
N ALA A 117 -10.14 31.91 5.03
CA ALA A 117 -10.27 31.49 6.43
C ALA A 117 -10.51 32.66 7.40
N ASN A 118 -9.95 33.84 7.11
CA ASN A 118 -10.15 35.06 7.89
C ASN A 118 -11.25 35.98 7.34
N GLY A 119 -11.90 35.58 6.25
CA GLY A 119 -12.90 36.37 5.55
C GLY A 119 -14.28 36.33 6.20
N PRO A 120 -15.21 37.19 5.76
CA PRO A 120 -16.58 37.22 6.30
C PRO A 120 -17.36 35.93 6.05
N GLU A 121 -17.08 35.22 4.94
CA GLU A 121 -17.71 33.93 4.63
C GLU A 121 -17.33 32.84 5.66
N ALA A 122 -16.16 32.93 6.30
CA ALA A 122 -15.72 31.93 7.28
C ALA A 122 -16.65 31.79 8.48
N ALA A 123 -17.42 32.84 8.79
CA ALA A 123 -18.42 32.81 9.86
C ALA A 123 -19.58 31.84 9.56
N THR A 124 -19.88 31.56 8.29
CA THR A 124 -20.98 30.67 7.88
C THR A 124 -20.55 29.22 7.69
N PHE A 125 -19.25 28.95 7.67
CA PHE A 125 -18.72 27.61 7.43
C PHE A 125 -19.11 26.62 8.53
N ASP A 126 -19.50 25.43 8.08
CA ASP A 126 -19.70 24.29 8.95
C ASP A 126 -18.37 23.74 9.49
N VAL A 127 -18.46 22.70 10.32
CA VAL A 127 -17.27 22.06 10.93
C VAL A 127 -16.35 21.48 9.86
N GLY A 128 -16.90 20.83 8.83
CA GLY A 128 -16.11 20.20 7.77
C GLY A 128 -15.33 21.22 6.96
N GLN A 129 -15.99 22.31 6.55
CA GLN A 129 -15.37 23.41 5.82
C GLN A 129 -14.23 24.08 6.62
N LYS A 130 -14.45 24.33 7.91
CA LYS A 130 -13.41 24.87 8.80
C LYS A 130 -12.22 23.93 8.92
N THR A 131 -12.48 22.64 9.15
CA THR A 131 -11.43 21.62 9.23
C THR A 131 -10.63 21.52 7.93
N ILE A 132 -11.27 21.58 6.76
CA ILE A 132 -10.57 21.58 5.45
C ILE A 132 -9.62 22.76 5.35
N LEU A 133 -10.04 23.97 5.73
CA LEU A 133 -9.17 25.16 5.68
C LEU A 133 -8.02 25.07 6.66
N GLU A 134 -8.28 24.66 7.91
CA GLU A 134 -7.27 24.47 8.93
C GLU A 134 -6.20 23.46 8.48
N GLN A 135 -6.63 22.32 7.93
CA GLN A 135 -5.73 21.29 7.41
C GLN A 135 -4.97 21.76 6.17
N SER A 136 -5.63 22.45 5.24
CA SER A 136 -4.96 23.01 4.06
C SER A 136 -3.85 23.97 4.47
N LEU A 137 -4.13 24.92 5.38
CA LEU A 137 -3.14 25.88 5.88
C LEU A 137 -1.99 25.20 6.64
N ARG A 138 -2.27 24.15 7.42
CA ARG A 138 -1.23 23.31 8.02
C ARG A 138 -0.37 22.65 6.95
N ASP A 139 -0.98 22.09 5.92
CA ASP A 139 -0.28 21.31 4.89
C ASP A 139 0.59 22.20 3.98
N PHE A 140 0.21 23.47 3.76
CA PHE A 140 1.12 24.49 3.19
C PHE A 140 2.38 24.69 4.05
N ARG A 141 2.22 24.78 5.38
CA ARG A 141 3.36 24.91 6.32
C ARG A 141 4.24 23.66 6.30
N LEU A 142 3.63 22.47 6.29
CA LEU A 142 4.35 21.19 6.14
C LEU A 142 4.96 20.99 4.74
N SER A 143 4.55 21.80 3.76
CA SER A 143 5.17 21.89 2.44
C SER A 143 6.35 22.87 2.40
N GLY A 144 6.68 23.49 3.53
CA GLY A 144 7.77 24.45 3.65
C GLY A 144 7.46 25.82 3.08
N ILE A 145 6.18 26.22 2.99
CA ILE A 145 5.81 27.55 2.48
C ILE A 145 6.52 28.68 3.23
N ASP A 146 6.77 28.53 4.53
CA ASP A 146 7.42 29.56 5.37
C ASP A 146 8.96 29.51 5.33
N LEU A 147 9.54 28.56 4.60
CA LEU A 147 10.98 28.48 4.44
C LEU A 147 11.52 29.57 3.51
N PRO A 148 12.78 30.00 3.69
CA PRO A 148 13.48 30.84 2.72
C PRO A 148 13.58 30.14 1.34
N PRO A 149 13.68 30.88 0.22
CA PRO A 149 13.70 30.30 -1.13
C PRO A 149 14.73 29.18 -1.35
N GLU A 150 15.94 29.31 -0.80
CA GLU A 150 16.98 28.28 -0.91
C GLU A 150 16.58 26.98 -0.19
N GLN A 151 15.92 27.08 0.96
CA GLN A 151 15.44 25.91 1.71
C GLN A 151 14.19 25.30 1.08
N GLN A 152 13.33 26.10 0.45
CA GLN A 152 12.21 25.62 -0.36
C GLN A 152 12.69 24.78 -1.55
N LYS A 153 13.75 25.23 -2.24
CA LYS A 153 14.39 24.46 -3.30
C LYS A 153 14.93 23.14 -2.78
N ARG A 154 15.65 23.17 -1.64
CA ARG A 154 16.18 21.95 -1.02
C ARG A 154 15.07 20.97 -0.62
N TYR A 155 13.99 21.48 -0.03
CA TYR A 155 12.79 20.70 0.27
C TYR A 155 12.26 19.98 -0.97
N ALA A 156 12.16 20.68 -2.10
CA ALA A 156 11.68 20.10 -3.37
C ALA A 156 12.58 18.95 -3.87
N GLU A 157 13.90 19.14 -3.81
CA GLU A 157 14.89 18.11 -4.18
C GLU A 157 14.75 16.87 -3.29
N VAL A 158 14.64 17.08 -1.97
CA VAL A 158 14.48 16.00 -0.98
C VAL A 158 13.18 15.22 -1.23
N GLN A 159 12.06 15.91 -1.43
CA GLN A 159 10.77 15.25 -1.69
C GLN A 159 10.77 14.46 -3.01
N SER A 160 11.35 15.01 -4.07
CA SER A 160 11.49 14.30 -5.34
C SER A 160 12.32 13.03 -5.17
N LYS A 161 13.44 13.10 -4.43
CA LYS A 161 14.30 11.94 -4.22
C LYS A 161 13.64 10.88 -3.33
N LEU A 162 12.90 11.28 -2.30
CA LEU A 162 12.13 10.35 -1.46
C LEU A 162 11.05 9.60 -2.28
N SER A 163 10.40 10.28 -3.22
CA SER A 163 9.41 9.66 -4.14
C SER A 163 10.06 8.58 -5.03
N GLU A 164 11.21 8.90 -5.63
CA GLU A 164 12.00 7.97 -6.44
C GLU A 164 12.46 6.75 -5.62
N LEU A 165 13.07 6.98 -4.45
CA LEU A 165 13.56 5.92 -3.56
C LEU A 165 12.42 5.03 -3.05
N GLY A 166 11.22 5.58 -2.81
CA GLY A 166 10.04 4.80 -2.43
C GLY A 166 9.55 3.85 -3.52
N SER A 167 9.60 4.30 -4.79
CA SER A 167 9.32 3.44 -5.96
C SER A 167 10.38 2.35 -6.09
N GLN A 168 11.66 2.74 -6.02
CA GLN A 168 12.79 1.81 -6.07
C GLN A 168 12.69 0.72 -5.00
N PHE A 169 12.39 1.11 -3.75
CA PHE A 169 12.24 0.16 -2.64
C PHE A 169 11.17 -0.89 -2.92
N SER A 170 10.01 -0.43 -3.39
CA SER A 170 8.86 -1.29 -3.69
C SER A 170 9.15 -2.24 -4.84
N ASN A 171 9.81 -1.76 -5.90
CA ASN A 171 10.17 -2.56 -7.07
C ASN A 171 11.23 -3.60 -6.73
N GLN A 172 12.29 -3.22 -6.00
CA GLN A 172 13.32 -4.16 -5.55
C GLN A 172 12.74 -5.27 -4.65
N LEU A 173 11.79 -4.96 -3.78
CA LEU A 173 11.13 -5.97 -2.93
C LEU A 173 10.24 -6.92 -3.76
N LEU A 174 9.50 -6.40 -4.73
CA LEU A 174 8.70 -7.21 -5.65
C LEU A 174 9.61 -8.15 -6.46
N ASP A 175 10.67 -7.61 -7.05
CA ASP A 175 11.61 -8.37 -7.88
C ASP A 175 12.36 -9.41 -7.05
N ALA A 176 12.78 -9.09 -5.81
CA ALA A 176 13.40 -10.04 -4.90
C ALA A 176 12.45 -11.19 -4.50
N THR A 177 11.16 -10.89 -4.33
CA THR A 177 10.15 -11.92 -4.04
C THR A 177 9.96 -12.87 -5.23
N GLN A 178 9.95 -12.33 -6.46
CA GLN A 178 9.74 -13.12 -7.68
C GLN A 178 11.00 -13.87 -8.17
N ALA A 179 12.19 -13.37 -7.84
CA ALA A 179 13.47 -13.91 -8.29
C ALA A 179 13.84 -15.25 -7.63
N TRP A 180 13.24 -15.58 -6.48
CA TRP A 180 13.44 -16.86 -5.82
C TRP A 180 12.29 -17.80 -6.13
N THR A 181 12.64 -19.00 -6.61
CA THR A 181 11.70 -20.11 -6.74
C THR A 181 12.42 -21.43 -6.53
N LYS A 182 11.73 -22.43 -6.00
CA LYS A 182 12.21 -23.81 -5.92
C LYS A 182 11.24 -24.73 -6.63
N LEU A 183 11.67 -25.29 -7.76
CA LEU A 183 10.90 -26.32 -8.47
C LEU A 183 11.15 -27.67 -7.81
N VAL A 184 10.06 -28.35 -7.43
CA VAL A 184 10.08 -29.68 -6.82
C VAL A 184 9.35 -30.63 -7.76
N ALA A 185 10.08 -31.59 -8.31
CA ALA A 185 9.53 -32.59 -9.24
C ALA A 185 8.85 -33.76 -8.49
N ASP A 186 9.44 -34.18 -7.37
CA ASP A 186 8.92 -35.29 -6.56
C ASP A 186 8.02 -34.77 -5.43
N GLU A 187 6.75 -35.17 -5.43
CA GLU A 187 5.78 -34.82 -4.40
C GLU A 187 6.20 -35.28 -3.00
N SER A 188 7.04 -36.32 -2.88
CA SER A 188 7.51 -36.81 -1.58
C SER A 188 8.28 -35.75 -0.79
N ALA A 189 8.98 -34.83 -1.47
CA ALA A 189 9.67 -33.70 -0.86
C ALA A 189 8.72 -32.61 -0.32
N LEU A 190 7.41 -32.75 -0.55
CA LEU A 190 6.35 -31.87 -0.04
C LEU A 190 5.52 -32.52 1.08
N ALA A 191 6.08 -33.54 1.75
CA ALA A 191 5.43 -34.20 2.86
C ALA A 191 4.92 -33.19 3.91
N GLY A 192 3.70 -33.43 4.40
CA GLY A 192 2.98 -32.54 5.32
C GLY A 192 2.21 -31.39 4.68
N LEU A 193 2.59 -30.90 3.49
CA LEU A 193 1.87 -29.81 2.83
C LEU A 193 0.42 -30.20 2.49
N THR A 194 -0.49 -29.26 2.70
CA THR A 194 -1.91 -29.46 2.42
C THR A 194 -2.16 -29.64 0.92
N GLY A 195 -3.24 -30.36 0.57
CA GLY A 195 -3.60 -30.56 -0.84
C GLY A 195 -3.82 -29.24 -1.58
N SER A 196 -4.37 -28.25 -0.89
CA SER A 196 -4.58 -26.91 -1.44
C SER A 196 -3.28 -26.17 -1.72
N ALA A 197 -2.28 -26.25 -0.83
CA ALA A 197 -0.96 -25.67 -1.07
C ALA A 197 -0.27 -26.32 -2.27
N LYS A 198 -0.30 -27.66 -2.36
CA LYS A 198 0.26 -28.41 -3.50
C LYS A 198 -0.41 -28.03 -4.82
N GLN A 199 -1.73 -27.87 -4.85
CA GLN A 199 -2.45 -27.40 -6.04
C GLN A 199 -2.02 -25.98 -6.46
N GLN A 200 -1.83 -25.08 -5.50
CA GLN A 200 -1.34 -23.72 -5.79
C GLN A 200 0.09 -23.74 -6.36
N MET A 201 0.99 -24.54 -5.79
CA MET A 201 2.36 -24.70 -6.29
C MET A 201 2.41 -25.32 -7.69
N ALA A 202 1.54 -26.29 -7.99
CA ALA A 202 1.41 -26.88 -9.31
C ALA A 202 0.86 -25.87 -10.34
N ALA A 203 -0.12 -25.06 -9.95
CA ALA A 203 -0.63 -23.97 -10.79
C ALA A 203 0.45 -22.92 -11.06
N ALA A 204 1.26 -22.58 -10.07
CA ALA A 204 2.40 -21.66 -10.23
C ALA A 204 3.49 -22.22 -11.17
N ALA A 205 3.77 -23.54 -11.09
CA ALA A 205 4.68 -24.21 -12.03
C ALA A 205 4.15 -24.13 -13.46
N LYS A 206 2.87 -24.49 -13.66
CA LYS A 206 2.20 -24.44 -14.96
C LYS A 206 2.16 -23.03 -15.55
N ALA A 207 1.98 -22.00 -14.71
CA ALA A 207 2.00 -20.60 -15.16
C ALA A 207 3.38 -20.14 -15.67
N LYS A 208 4.44 -20.87 -15.35
CA LYS A 208 5.81 -20.66 -15.88
C LYS A 208 6.24 -21.75 -16.88
N ASP A 209 5.29 -22.54 -17.41
CA ASP A 209 5.55 -23.66 -18.31
C ASP A 209 6.52 -24.71 -17.72
N LEU A 210 6.47 -24.92 -16.40
CA LEU A 210 7.27 -25.91 -15.67
C LEU A 210 6.39 -27.10 -15.23
N GLU A 211 6.98 -28.30 -15.20
CA GLU A 211 6.36 -29.50 -14.64
C GLU A 211 6.76 -29.70 -13.17
N GLY A 212 5.79 -30.05 -12.32
CA GLY A 212 5.99 -30.27 -10.88
C GLY A 212 5.34 -29.18 -10.03
N TYR A 213 5.95 -28.87 -8.90
CA TYR A 213 5.45 -27.95 -7.90
C TYR A 213 6.44 -26.78 -7.71
N LEU A 214 5.98 -25.56 -7.93
CA LEU A 214 6.81 -24.37 -7.79
C LEU A 214 6.55 -23.70 -6.45
N ILE A 215 7.52 -23.78 -5.54
CA ILE A 215 7.51 -23.01 -4.29
C ILE A 215 8.04 -21.62 -4.59
N THR A 216 7.31 -20.61 -4.13
CA THR A 216 7.63 -19.19 -4.30
C THR A 216 7.58 -18.45 -2.95
N LEU A 217 7.99 -17.17 -2.92
CA LEU A 217 8.02 -16.35 -1.70
C LEU A 217 6.77 -15.50 -1.48
N GLU A 218 5.77 -15.58 -2.37
CA GLU A 218 4.43 -15.06 -2.14
C GLU A 218 3.88 -15.67 -0.86
N PHE A 219 3.29 -14.83 -0.01
CA PHE A 219 3.00 -15.18 1.38
C PHE A 219 2.20 -16.50 1.55
N PRO A 220 1.18 -16.81 0.74
CA PRO A 220 0.48 -18.10 0.86
C PRO A 220 1.36 -19.33 0.64
N SER A 221 2.30 -19.28 -0.33
CA SER A 221 3.26 -20.36 -0.60
C SER A 221 4.27 -20.48 0.54
N TYR A 222 4.88 -19.35 0.93
CA TYR A 222 5.81 -19.28 2.06
C TYR A 222 5.17 -19.82 3.36
N TYR A 223 3.98 -19.31 3.70
CA TYR A 223 3.27 -19.68 4.92
C TYR A 223 2.91 -21.17 4.94
N ALA A 224 2.50 -21.75 3.81
CA ALA A 224 2.22 -23.18 3.74
C ALA A 224 3.45 -24.03 4.06
N VAL A 225 4.63 -23.66 3.55
CA VAL A 225 5.89 -24.35 3.88
C VAL A 225 6.23 -24.21 5.37
N MET A 226 6.19 -22.98 5.90
CA MET A 226 6.56 -22.72 7.29
C MET A 226 5.65 -23.39 8.32
N THR A 227 4.39 -23.61 7.95
CA THR A 227 3.38 -24.20 8.83
C THR A 227 3.31 -25.73 8.71
N TYR A 228 3.48 -26.30 7.50
CA TYR A 228 3.13 -27.71 7.27
C TYR A 228 4.25 -28.60 6.73
N ALA A 229 5.32 -28.06 6.14
CA ALA A 229 6.36 -28.90 5.54
C ALA A 229 7.08 -29.73 6.61
N GLU A 230 7.10 -31.06 6.46
CA GLU A 230 7.79 -31.95 7.39
C GLU A 230 9.32 -31.86 7.24
N ASP A 231 9.81 -31.64 6.02
CA ASP A 231 11.23 -31.43 5.74
C ASP A 231 11.74 -30.13 6.38
N ARG A 232 12.54 -30.27 7.44
CA ARG A 232 13.16 -29.15 8.16
C ARG A 232 14.12 -28.35 7.29
N ALA A 233 14.87 -29.00 6.39
CA ALA A 233 15.81 -28.30 5.51
C ALA A 233 15.06 -27.44 4.49
N LEU A 234 13.91 -27.92 3.99
CA LEU A 234 13.03 -27.11 3.16
C LEU A 234 12.52 -25.87 3.91
N ARG A 235 12.08 -26.02 5.17
CA ARG A 235 11.67 -24.87 5.99
C ARG A 235 12.81 -23.87 6.19
N GLU A 236 14.01 -24.35 6.50
CA GLU A 236 15.19 -23.51 6.69
C GLU A 236 15.54 -22.72 5.41
N GLU A 237 15.57 -23.38 4.26
CA GLU A 237 15.86 -22.76 2.96
C GLU A 237 14.84 -21.67 2.61
N VAL A 238 13.54 -21.99 2.74
CA VAL A 238 12.45 -21.06 2.43
C VAL A 238 12.40 -19.89 3.42
N TYR A 239 12.64 -20.14 4.71
CA TYR A 239 12.77 -19.10 5.74
C TYR A 239 13.92 -18.15 5.44
N ALA A 240 15.12 -18.70 5.17
CA ALA A 240 16.29 -17.90 4.84
C ALA A 240 16.03 -17.04 3.60
N ALA A 241 15.47 -17.62 2.53
CA ALA A 241 15.12 -16.88 1.33
C ALA A 241 14.10 -15.76 1.59
N TYR A 242 13.06 -16.00 2.40
CA TYR A 242 12.03 -15.01 2.70
C TYR A 242 12.53 -13.85 3.58
N CYS A 243 13.33 -14.15 4.60
CA CYS A 243 13.87 -13.17 5.55
C CYS A 243 15.01 -12.33 4.99
N THR A 244 15.64 -12.77 3.90
CA THR A 244 16.75 -12.07 3.22
C THR A 244 16.33 -11.45 1.87
N ARG A 245 15.02 -11.31 1.64
CA ARG A 245 14.53 -10.64 0.43
C ARG A 245 15.02 -9.20 0.39
N ALA A 246 15.48 -8.81 -0.80
CA ALA A 246 15.94 -7.46 -1.09
C ALA A 246 17.04 -6.98 -0.11
N SER A 247 17.97 -7.88 0.24
CA SER A 247 19.13 -7.54 1.07
C SER A 247 20.45 -7.97 0.43
N ASP A 248 21.54 -7.63 1.11
CA ASP A 248 22.90 -8.09 0.85
C ASP A 248 23.15 -9.56 1.29
N GLN A 249 22.11 -10.27 1.74
CA GLN A 249 22.20 -11.65 2.26
C GLN A 249 21.34 -12.62 1.45
N GLY A 250 21.57 -13.91 1.65
CA GLY A 250 20.74 -14.99 1.09
C GLY A 250 21.02 -15.35 -0.36
N PRO A 251 20.13 -16.13 -1.01
CA PRO A 251 20.39 -16.75 -2.32
C PRO A 251 20.52 -15.76 -3.48
N ASN A 252 20.05 -14.52 -3.30
CA ASN A 252 20.08 -13.45 -4.29
C ASN A 252 20.76 -12.17 -3.75
N ALA A 253 21.67 -12.33 -2.79
CA ALA A 253 22.42 -11.25 -2.14
C ALA A 253 22.90 -10.18 -3.14
N GLY A 254 22.60 -8.92 -2.83
CA GLY A 254 23.10 -7.75 -3.57
C GLY A 254 22.41 -7.44 -4.91
N LYS A 255 21.52 -8.30 -5.42
CA LYS A 255 20.83 -8.05 -6.70
C LYS A 255 19.77 -6.94 -6.62
N ASN A 256 18.99 -6.95 -5.55
CA ASN A 256 17.86 -6.03 -5.29
C ASN A 256 17.97 -5.47 -3.87
N ASP A 257 19.19 -5.12 -3.44
CA ASP A 257 19.46 -4.73 -2.05
C ASP A 257 18.88 -3.35 -1.71
N ASN A 258 17.93 -3.36 -0.77
CA ASN A 258 17.26 -2.19 -0.27
C ASN A 258 18.00 -1.51 0.90
N THR A 259 19.07 -2.08 1.43
CA THR A 259 19.86 -1.49 2.52
C THR A 259 20.32 -0.06 2.21
N PRO A 260 21.03 0.22 1.10
CA PRO A 260 21.45 1.59 0.76
C PRO A 260 20.28 2.51 0.40
N VAL A 261 19.14 1.96 -0.04
CA VAL A 261 17.91 2.72 -0.31
C VAL A 261 17.29 3.18 1.01
N MET A 262 17.20 2.30 2.00
CA MET A 262 16.68 2.60 3.34
C MET A 262 17.53 3.65 4.04
N GLU A 263 18.87 3.54 3.98
CA GLU A 263 19.78 4.53 4.56
C GLU A 263 19.55 5.94 3.98
N GLN A 264 19.51 6.05 2.66
CA GLN A 264 19.21 7.33 1.99
C GLN A 264 17.83 7.88 2.36
N ILE A 265 16.81 7.02 2.45
CA ILE A 265 15.47 7.44 2.89
C ILE A 265 15.52 7.99 4.31
N LEU A 266 16.25 7.37 5.23
CA LEU A 266 16.36 7.82 6.62
C LEU A 266 17.09 9.16 6.72
N ASP A 267 18.20 9.32 6.00
CA ASP A 267 18.98 10.57 5.95
C ASP A 267 18.13 11.72 5.40
N LEU A 268 17.46 11.50 4.26
CA LEU A 268 16.59 12.50 3.63
C LEU A 268 15.37 12.84 4.49
N ARG A 269 14.79 11.86 5.20
CA ARG A 269 13.69 12.11 6.14
C ARG A 269 14.15 12.93 7.35
N GLN A 270 15.34 12.68 7.85
CA GLN A 270 15.92 13.48 8.94
C GLN A 270 16.20 14.92 8.48
N GLU A 271 16.77 15.08 7.28
CA GLU A 271 16.99 16.40 6.69
C GLU A 271 15.65 17.16 6.48
N LEU A 272 14.63 16.48 5.95
CA LEU A 272 13.31 17.06 5.74
C LEU A 272 12.67 17.56 7.05
N ALA A 273 12.80 16.78 8.12
CA ALA A 273 12.31 17.17 9.44
C ALA A 273 13.01 18.43 9.95
N GLN A 274 14.34 18.48 9.83
CA GLN A 274 15.15 19.63 10.26
C GLN A 274 14.84 20.89 9.46
N LEU A 275 14.66 20.77 8.13
CA LEU A 275 14.23 21.89 7.28
C LEU A 275 12.93 22.50 7.79
N LEU A 276 11.98 21.68 8.20
CA LEU A 276 10.67 22.11 8.72
C LEU A 276 10.67 22.45 10.23
N GLY A 277 11.83 22.44 10.89
CA GLY A 277 11.95 22.81 12.30
C GLY A 277 11.56 21.71 13.31
N TYR A 278 11.45 20.46 12.88
CA TYR A 278 11.23 19.29 13.74
C TYR A 278 12.57 18.62 14.10
N ALA A 279 12.65 17.99 15.28
CA ALA A 279 13.90 17.34 15.71
C ALA A 279 14.19 16.05 14.94
N ASN A 280 13.13 15.35 14.50
CA ASN A 280 13.20 14.09 13.78
C ASN A 280 11.94 13.87 12.93
N PHE A 281 12.01 12.90 12.02
CA PHE A 281 10.90 12.61 11.10
C PHE A 281 9.63 12.06 11.80
N ALA A 282 9.77 11.44 12.99
CA ALA A 282 8.61 10.96 13.73
C ALA A 282 7.74 12.13 14.22
N GLU A 283 8.35 13.20 14.73
CA GLU A 283 7.63 14.43 15.11
C GLU A 283 6.94 15.09 13.91
N LEU A 284 7.65 15.22 12.78
CA LEU A 284 7.06 15.71 11.53
C LEU A 284 5.85 14.86 11.10
N SER A 285 5.99 13.53 11.17
CA SER A 285 4.92 12.58 10.84
C SER A 285 3.72 12.71 11.77
N LEU A 286 3.93 13.07 13.04
CA LEU A 286 2.87 13.23 14.03
C LEU A 286 2.06 14.51 13.87
N ALA A 287 2.58 15.54 13.18
CA ALA A 287 1.86 16.80 12.92
C ALA A 287 0.52 16.62 12.20
N THR A 288 0.30 15.47 11.55
CA THR A 288 -0.94 15.10 10.85
C THR A 288 -1.72 13.97 11.53
N LYS A 289 -1.32 13.52 12.72
CA LYS A 289 -1.87 12.36 13.43
C LYS A 289 -2.50 12.76 14.76
N MET A 290 -3.25 11.83 15.37
CA MET A 290 -3.90 12.05 16.67
C MET A 290 -2.93 12.02 17.86
N ALA A 291 -1.82 11.29 17.76
CA ALA A 291 -0.86 11.21 18.85
C ALA A 291 -0.05 12.52 18.94
N GLU A 292 0.09 13.03 20.15
CA GLU A 292 0.59 14.38 20.42
C GLU A 292 2.13 14.46 20.43
N SER A 293 2.80 13.33 20.72
CA SER A 293 4.26 13.28 20.78
C SER A 293 4.84 11.89 20.52
N SER A 294 6.10 11.85 20.12
CA SER A 294 6.88 10.62 19.95
C SER A 294 7.03 9.86 21.28
N ASP A 295 7.15 10.57 22.40
CA ASP A 295 7.20 10.00 23.75
C ASP A 295 5.90 9.30 24.14
N GLN A 296 4.75 9.88 23.81
CA GLN A 296 3.45 9.24 24.04
C GLN A 296 3.37 7.90 23.29
N VAL A 297 3.77 7.88 22.02
CA VAL A 297 3.80 6.67 21.18
C VAL A 297 4.75 5.63 21.77
N LEU A 298 5.99 6.01 22.09
CA LEU A 298 6.99 5.08 22.63
C LEU A 298 6.59 4.55 24.02
N SER A 299 6.01 5.38 24.87
CA SER A 299 5.52 4.98 26.19
C SER A 299 4.41 3.92 26.06
N PHE A 300 3.43 4.16 25.19
CA PHE A 300 2.35 3.21 24.92
C PHE A 300 2.88 1.86 24.42
N LEU A 301 3.78 1.87 23.43
CA LEU A 301 4.36 0.65 22.86
C LEU A 301 5.22 -0.12 23.89
N ARG A 302 6.00 0.59 24.72
CA ARG A 302 6.82 -0.02 25.77
C ARG A 302 5.98 -0.62 26.88
N ASP A 303 4.87 0.02 27.28
CA ASP A 303 3.94 -0.54 28.27
C ASP A 303 3.27 -1.80 27.73
N LEU A 304 2.82 -1.79 26.47
CA LEU A 304 2.27 -2.97 25.81
C LEU A 304 3.29 -4.12 25.75
N ALA A 305 4.54 -3.83 25.37
CA ALA A 305 5.62 -4.81 25.33
C ALA A 305 5.91 -5.38 26.73
N LYS A 306 5.96 -4.53 27.77
CA LYS A 306 6.16 -4.94 29.17
C LYS A 306 5.09 -5.92 29.64
N ARG A 307 3.82 -5.67 29.30
CA ARG A 307 2.69 -6.52 29.68
C ARG A 307 2.61 -7.81 28.87
N SER A 308 3.01 -7.78 27.60
CA SER A 308 2.90 -8.92 26.68
C SER A 308 4.09 -9.89 26.75
N LYS A 309 5.29 -9.39 27.09
CA LYS A 309 6.53 -10.19 27.12
C LYS A 309 6.47 -11.43 28.04
N PRO A 310 5.88 -11.39 29.26
CA PRO A 310 5.79 -12.58 30.10
C PRO A 310 4.99 -13.71 29.45
N PHE A 311 3.90 -13.40 28.75
CA PHE A 311 3.08 -14.39 28.04
C PHE A 311 3.83 -14.94 26.82
N ALA A 312 4.47 -14.07 26.03
CA ALA A 312 5.28 -14.51 24.89
C ALA A 312 6.44 -15.43 25.31
N ALA A 313 7.06 -15.16 26.47
CA ALA A 313 8.10 -16.03 27.02
C ALA A 313 7.53 -17.40 27.44
N GLN A 314 6.35 -17.43 28.06
CA GLN A 314 5.66 -18.68 28.41
C GLN A 314 5.29 -19.49 27.16
N ASP A 315 4.78 -18.84 26.12
CA ASP A 315 4.42 -19.48 24.85
C ASP A 315 5.66 -20.10 24.18
N LEU A 316 6.79 -19.37 24.17
CA LEU A 316 8.05 -19.87 23.63
C LEU A 316 8.58 -21.08 24.40
N GLU A 317 8.53 -21.07 25.74
CA GLU A 317 8.98 -22.20 26.55
C GLU A 317 8.09 -23.43 26.35
N GLN A 318 6.77 -23.24 26.22
CA GLN A 318 5.85 -24.32 25.88
C GLN A 318 6.12 -24.90 24.49
N LEU A 319 6.42 -24.04 23.51
CA LEU A 319 6.75 -24.46 22.16
C LEU A 319 8.07 -25.22 22.10
N LYS A 320 9.11 -24.76 22.82
CA LYS A 320 10.39 -25.47 22.93
C LYS A 320 10.24 -26.83 23.59
N ALA A 321 9.51 -26.91 24.69
CA ALA A 321 9.25 -28.18 25.39
C ALA A 321 8.54 -29.18 24.46
N TYR A 322 7.51 -28.72 23.77
CA TYR A 322 6.79 -29.54 22.80
C TYR A 322 7.69 -30.00 21.64
N ALA A 323 8.45 -29.09 21.03
CA ALA A 323 9.37 -29.43 19.94
C ALA A 323 10.43 -30.45 20.39
N ALA A 324 10.96 -30.31 21.61
CA ALA A 324 11.92 -31.26 22.18
C ALA A 324 11.33 -32.67 22.34
N GLU A 325 10.08 -32.78 22.81
CA GLU A 325 9.34 -34.06 22.89
C GLU A 325 9.13 -34.70 21.51
N GLN A 326 9.02 -33.89 20.45
CA GLN A 326 8.89 -34.33 19.07
C GLN A 326 10.25 -34.57 18.38
N GLY A 327 11.36 -34.51 19.10
CA GLY A 327 12.71 -34.79 18.57
C GLY A 327 13.48 -33.57 18.04
N CYS A 328 13.03 -32.35 18.33
CA CYS A 328 13.70 -31.10 17.98
C CYS A 328 14.05 -30.27 19.23
N PRO A 329 15.12 -30.62 19.95
CA PRO A 329 15.53 -29.91 21.17
C PRO A 329 16.10 -28.51 20.89
N ASP A 330 16.57 -28.26 19.68
CA ASP A 330 17.10 -26.98 19.22
C ASP A 330 16.11 -26.30 18.26
N LEU A 331 15.05 -25.71 18.83
CA LEU A 331 14.01 -25.02 18.09
C LEU A 331 14.56 -23.73 17.47
N GLN A 332 14.53 -23.64 16.14
CA GLN A 332 14.95 -22.46 15.38
C GLN A 332 13.76 -21.64 14.87
N SER A 333 14.01 -20.45 14.32
CA SER A 333 12.95 -19.58 13.79
C SER A 333 12.11 -20.25 12.70
N TRP A 334 12.74 -21.09 11.85
CA TRP A 334 12.04 -21.84 10.80
C TRP A 334 11.24 -23.06 11.31
N ASP A 335 11.37 -23.40 12.59
CA ASP A 335 10.62 -24.48 13.22
C ASP A 335 9.35 -23.97 13.94
N SER A 336 9.29 -22.67 14.23
CA SER A 336 8.26 -22.10 15.12
C SER A 336 6.83 -22.23 14.57
N GLY A 337 6.64 -21.99 13.27
CA GLY A 337 5.33 -22.15 12.62
C GLY A 337 4.85 -23.61 12.64
N PHE A 338 5.73 -24.53 12.25
CA PHE A 338 5.46 -25.96 12.18
C PHE A 338 5.09 -26.57 13.53
N TYR A 339 5.92 -26.36 14.56
CA TYR A 339 5.58 -26.88 15.89
C TYR A 339 4.44 -26.12 16.55
N GLY A 340 4.24 -24.84 16.22
CA GLY A 340 3.12 -24.04 16.69
C GLY A 340 1.78 -24.60 16.20
N GLU A 341 1.71 -24.99 14.92
CA GLU A 341 0.55 -25.64 14.34
C GLU A 341 0.26 -26.98 15.02
N LYS A 342 1.27 -27.86 15.13
CA LYS A 342 1.13 -29.16 15.77
C LYS A 342 0.72 -29.07 17.25
N LEU A 343 1.32 -28.14 18.00
CA LEU A 343 0.94 -27.88 19.39
C LEU A 343 -0.52 -27.41 19.50
N ARG A 344 -0.96 -26.55 18.58
CA ARG A 344 -2.34 -26.07 18.53
C ARG A 344 -3.31 -27.21 18.24
N GLU A 345 -2.99 -28.06 17.26
CA GLU A 345 -3.78 -29.24 16.92
C GLU A 345 -3.90 -30.20 18.11
N GLN A 346 -2.79 -30.49 18.80
CA GLN A 346 -2.81 -31.35 19.99
C GLN A 346 -3.66 -30.77 21.12
N ARG A 347 -3.54 -29.46 21.39
CA ARG A 347 -4.24 -28.83 22.53
C ARG A 347 -5.72 -28.65 22.30
N TYR A 348 -6.10 -28.24 21.11
CA TYR A 348 -7.48 -27.82 20.83
C TYR A 348 -8.24 -28.82 19.96
N SER A 349 -7.59 -29.86 19.43
CA SER A 349 -8.17 -30.79 18.46
C SER A 349 -8.75 -30.08 17.23
N VAL A 350 -8.17 -28.92 16.87
CA VAL A 350 -8.60 -28.07 15.75
C VAL A 350 -7.42 -27.86 14.80
N SER A 351 -7.58 -28.34 13.57
CA SER A 351 -6.66 -28.11 12.46
C SER A 351 -7.15 -26.95 11.60
N GLN A 352 -6.22 -26.07 11.18
CA GLN A 352 -6.55 -24.99 10.25
C GLN A 352 -7.03 -25.52 8.90
N GLU A 353 -6.49 -26.66 8.43
CA GLU A 353 -6.89 -27.26 7.16
C GLU A 353 -8.33 -27.81 7.22
N ILE A 354 -8.75 -28.36 8.36
CA ILE A 354 -10.15 -28.80 8.55
C ILE A 354 -11.08 -27.57 8.52
N LEU A 355 -10.69 -26.48 9.19
CA LEU A 355 -11.48 -25.26 9.23
C LEU A 355 -11.62 -24.59 7.85
N ARG A 356 -10.62 -24.73 6.97
CA ARG A 356 -10.64 -24.15 5.61
C ARG A 356 -11.92 -24.47 4.84
N ALA A 357 -12.43 -25.71 4.95
CA ALA A 357 -13.66 -26.14 4.28
C ALA A 357 -14.91 -25.34 4.73
N TYR A 358 -14.88 -24.73 5.90
CA TYR A 358 -15.96 -23.91 6.46
C TYR A 358 -15.87 -22.42 6.08
N PHE A 359 -14.75 -21.99 5.48
CA PHE A 359 -14.53 -20.59 5.07
C PHE A 359 -14.38 -20.41 3.54
N PRO A 360 -15.26 -20.98 2.70
CA PRO A 360 -15.24 -20.65 1.28
C PRO A 360 -15.61 -19.18 1.08
N ILE A 361 -14.89 -18.49 0.19
CA ILE A 361 -14.93 -17.03 0.08
C ILE A 361 -16.35 -16.47 -0.11
N ASP A 362 -17.20 -17.12 -0.91
CA ASP A 362 -18.57 -16.64 -1.13
C ASP A 362 -19.45 -16.74 0.13
N LYS A 363 -19.18 -17.70 1.03
CA LYS A 363 -19.88 -17.78 2.32
C LYS A 363 -19.37 -16.71 3.28
N VAL A 364 -18.05 -16.44 3.28
CA VAL A 364 -17.46 -15.37 4.10
C VAL A 364 -18.00 -14.01 3.67
N LEU A 365 -18.03 -13.72 2.36
CA LEU A 365 -18.60 -12.48 1.83
C LEU A 365 -20.08 -12.36 2.14
N GLY A 366 -20.86 -13.43 1.97
CA GLY A 366 -22.27 -13.44 2.35
C GLY A 366 -22.50 -13.12 3.84
N GLY A 367 -21.68 -13.70 4.73
CA GLY A 367 -21.71 -13.40 6.15
C GLY A 367 -21.31 -11.96 6.48
N LEU A 368 -20.24 -11.46 5.86
CA LEU A 368 -19.79 -10.07 6.00
C LEU A 368 -20.89 -9.09 5.57
N PHE A 369 -21.49 -9.29 4.39
CA PHE A 369 -22.54 -8.42 3.88
C PHE A 369 -23.79 -8.45 4.76
N ALA A 370 -24.17 -9.61 5.30
CA ALA A 370 -25.27 -9.71 6.24
C ALA A 370 -25.02 -8.94 7.55
N ILE A 371 -23.79 -8.97 8.07
CA ILE A 371 -23.41 -8.19 9.26
C ILE A 371 -23.52 -6.69 8.98
N VAL A 372 -22.94 -6.25 7.87
CA VAL A 372 -22.92 -4.84 7.48
C VAL A 372 -24.33 -4.32 7.21
N GLN A 373 -25.18 -5.10 6.53
CA GLN A 373 -26.59 -4.78 6.34
C GLN A 373 -27.33 -4.65 7.68
N ARG A 374 -27.09 -5.56 8.64
CA ARG A 374 -27.73 -5.50 9.95
C ARG A 374 -27.30 -4.30 10.79
N LEU A 375 -26.03 -3.90 10.70
CA LEU A 375 -25.49 -2.79 11.49
C LEU A 375 -25.79 -1.43 10.90
N TYR A 376 -25.76 -1.30 9.58
CA TYR A 376 -25.79 -0.01 8.89
C TYR A 376 -26.94 0.14 7.88
N GLY A 377 -27.73 -0.91 7.63
CA GLY A 377 -28.82 -0.87 6.66
C GLY A 377 -28.36 -0.83 5.20
N ILE A 378 -27.06 -1.02 4.92
CA ILE A 378 -26.52 -1.00 3.56
C ILE A 378 -26.59 -2.38 2.90
N GLU A 379 -26.97 -2.40 1.63
CA GLU A 379 -27.10 -3.59 0.80
C GLU A 379 -25.91 -3.67 -0.15
N ILE A 380 -25.30 -4.85 -0.26
CA ILE A 380 -24.14 -5.07 -1.12
C ILE A 380 -24.47 -6.15 -2.14
N ALA A 381 -24.32 -5.82 -3.43
CA ALA A 381 -24.62 -6.71 -4.53
C ALA A 381 -23.46 -6.78 -5.53
N GLU A 382 -23.09 -7.99 -5.95
CA GLU A 382 -22.06 -8.18 -6.97
C GLU A 382 -22.55 -7.72 -8.34
N GLN A 383 -21.71 -6.97 -9.05
CA GLN A 383 -21.94 -6.47 -10.39
C GLN A 383 -21.14 -7.29 -11.40
N LYS A 384 -21.67 -7.44 -12.62
CA LYS A 384 -21.05 -8.15 -13.74
C LYS A 384 -20.93 -7.21 -14.95
N GLY A 385 -20.05 -7.54 -15.90
CA GLY A 385 -19.88 -6.76 -17.12
C GLY A 385 -19.21 -5.41 -16.90
N PHE A 386 -18.21 -5.35 -16.02
CA PHE A 386 -17.38 -4.17 -15.75
C PHE A 386 -15.98 -4.35 -16.35
N ASP A 387 -15.30 -3.24 -16.62
CA ASP A 387 -13.91 -3.25 -17.06
C ASP A 387 -12.96 -3.51 -15.88
N THR A 388 -11.92 -4.33 -16.10
CA THR A 388 -11.03 -4.76 -15.03
C THR A 388 -9.62 -5.10 -15.54
N TRP A 389 -8.66 -5.10 -14.60
CA TRP A 389 -7.26 -5.44 -14.84
C TRP A 389 -6.97 -6.95 -14.71
N HIS A 390 -7.87 -7.74 -14.12
CA HIS A 390 -7.66 -9.17 -13.93
C HIS A 390 -9.01 -9.93 -13.82
N PRO A 391 -9.16 -11.14 -14.40
CA PRO A 391 -10.42 -11.87 -14.42
C PRO A 391 -10.98 -12.28 -13.04
N ASP A 392 -10.10 -12.41 -12.03
CA ASP A 392 -10.53 -12.75 -10.66
C ASP A 392 -11.07 -11.56 -9.86
N VAL A 393 -10.97 -10.33 -10.39
CA VAL A 393 -11.49 -9.14 -9.72
C VAL A 393 -13.00 -9.21 -9.72
N ARG A 394 -13.60 -8.87 -8.58
CA ARG A 394 -15.04 -8.73 -8.43
C ARG A 394 -15.38 -7.27 -8.17
N LEU A 395 -16.54 -6.83 -8.63
CA LEU A 395 -17.07 -5.50 -8.35
C LEU A 395 -18.34 -5.64 -7.54
N PHE A 396 -18.48 -4.85 -6.49
CA PHE A 396 -19.68 -4.81 -5.67
C PHE A 396 -20.25 -3.40 -5.64
N GLU A 397 -21.56 -3.29 -5.80
CA GLU A 397 -22.33 -2.08 -5.60
C GLU A 397 -22.85 -2.05 -4.17
N ILE A 398 -22.79 -0.87 -3.55
CA ILE A 398 -23.35 -0.58 -2.24
C ILE A 398 -24.58 0.30 -2.45
N LYS A 399 -25.69 -0.07 -1.81
CA LYS A 399 -26.91 0.72 -1.72
C LYS A 399 -27.30 1.00 -0.29
N GLU A 400 -27.89 2.16 -0.07
CA GLU A 400 -28.54 2.52 1.19
C GLU A 400 -29.97 2.95 0.89
N ASN A 401 -30.97 2.30 1.49
CA ASN A 401 -32.39 2.56 1.22
C ASN A 401 -32.75 2.51 -0.29
N GLY A 402 -32.12 1.59 -1.03
CA GLY A 402 -32.29 1.43 -2.47
C GLY A 402 -31.55 2.47 -3.33
N GLN A 403 -30.89 3.45 -2.73
CA GLN A 403 -30.08 4.45 -3.45
C GLN A 403 -28.64 3.98 -3.57
N HIS A 404 -28.04 4.21 -4.74
CA HIS A 404 -26.62 3.95 -4.97
C HIS A 404 -25.76 4.87 -4.10
N VAL A 405 -24.82 4.30 -3.34
CA VAL A 405 -23.88 5.08 -2.51
C VAL A 405 -22.42 4.88 -2.90
N GLY A 406 -22.09 3.81 -3.62
CA GLY A 406 -20.75 3.59 -4.13
C GLY A 406 -20.50 2.18 -4.63
N ARG A 407 -19.25 1.92 -5.03
CA ARG A 407 -18.77 0.59 -5.44
C ARG A 407 -17.38 0.32 -4.88
N PHE A 408 -17.04 -0.95 -4.76
CA PHE A 408 -15.67 -1.37 -4.48
C PHE A 408 -15.25 -2.56 -5.35
N PHE A 409 -14.00 -2.54 -5.77
CA PHE A 409 -13.35 -3.68 -6.39
C PHE A 409 -12.75 -4.60 -5.32
N PHE A 410 -12.77 -5.90 -5.58
CA PHE A 410 -12.23 -6.92 -4.69
C PHE A 410 -11.29 -7.85 -5.46
N ASP A 411 -10.00 -7.68 -5.23
CA ASP A 411 -8.91 -8.44 -5.86
C ASP A 411 -8.15 -9.22 -4.78
N LEU A 412 -8.60 -10.44 -4.50
CA LEU A 412 -8.19 -11.21 -3.31
C LEU A 412 -6.89 -11.99 -3.49
N TYR A 413 -6.67 -12.58 -4.66
CA TYR A 413 -5.66 -13.64 -4.80
C TYR A 413 -4.25 -13.07 -5.00
N ALA A 414 -3.27 -13.77 -4.41
CA ALA A 414 -1.85 -13.52 -4.65
C ALA A 414 -1.46 -14.05 -6.05
N ARG A 415 -0.60 -13.31 -6.74
CA ARG A 415 -0.07 -13.68 -8.06
C ARG A 415 1.23 -12.92 -8.33
N ALA A 416 1.98 -13.40 -9.32
CA ALA A 416 3.12 -12.67 -9.85
C ALA A 416 2.68 -11.25 -10.30
N ASN A 417 3.60 -10.29 -10.19
CA ASN A 417 3.40 -8.88 -10.55
C ASN A 417 2.34 -8.11 -9.74
N LYS A 418 1.83 -8.70 -8.65
CA LYS A 418 1.02 -8.01 -7.64
C LYS A 418 1.85 -7.83 -6.37
N ARG A 419 1.90 -6.60 -5.85
CA ARG A 419 2.58 -6.28 -4.59
C ARG A 419 1.98 -7.11 -3.46
N GLY A 420 2.85 -7.70 -2.63
CA GLY A 420 2.44 -8.44 -1.44
C GLY A 420 1.85 -7.52 -0.36
N GLY A 421 0.97 -8.08 0.46
CA GLY A 421 0.24 -7.37 1.51
C GLY A 421 -1.14 -7.95 1.71
#